data_AF-A0A0G4F3J0-F1
#
_entry.id   AF-A0A0G4F3J0-F1
#
_cell.length_a   1.000
_cell.length_b   1.000
_cell.length_c   1.000
_cell.angle_alpha   90.00
_cell.angle_beta   90.00
_cell.angle_gamma   90.00
#
_symmetry.space_group_name_H-M   'P 1'
#
loop_
_entity.id
_entity.type
_entity.pdbx_description
1 polymer ?
#
loop_
_entity_poly.entity_id
_entity_poly.type
_entity_poly.pdbx_seq_one_letter_code
_entity_poly.pdbx_strand_id
1 'polypeptide(L)'
;MTSSLAIVITRDSSPTTHNSITARMGTFSCSGVNSSSGHTLENEGQKIPTGTYSAFVRRDRQMPRIQLQDVPGRTEIQIHTGNWVKDVTGCILPGTGTATDEKGPMVTNSGAAMNKMMEGVVDGTKITVTVM
;
A
#
# COMPACT_ATOMS: atom_id res chain seq x y z
N MET A 1 4.07 17.87 20.38
CA MET A 1 2.97 17.47 19.47
C MET A 1 3.32 16.11 18.91
N THR A 2 2.45 15.10 19.07
CA THR A 2 2.66 13.81 18.40
C THR A 2 2.31 13.98 16.92
N SER A 3 3.30 13.78 16.05
CA SER A 3 3.08 13.79 14.60
C SER A 3 2.26 12.56 14.17
N SER A 4 1.44 12.71 13.12
CA SER A 4 0.58 11.63 12.63
C SER A 4 0.53 11.60 11.11
N LEU A 5 0.47 10.40 10.55
CA LEU A 5 0.25 10.14 9.14
C LEU A 5 -1.05 9.35 8.98
N ALA A 6 -2.01 9.90 8.25
CA ALA A 6 -3.21 9.18 7.82
C ALA A 6 -3.05 8.80 6.35
N ILE A 7 -3.22 7.52 6.06
CA ILE A 7 -3.18 6.95 4.71
C ILE A 7 -4.56 6.41 4.39
N VAL A 8 -5.18 6.91 3.33
CA VAL A 8 -6.45 6.41 2.81
C VAL A 8 -6.15 5.66 1.52
N ILE A 9 -6.57 4.40 1.45
CA ILE A 9 -6.47 3.54 0.29
C ILE A 9 -7.88 3.32 -0.24
N THR A 10 -8.13 3.77 -1.46
CA THR A 10 -9.43 3.63 -2.12
C THR A 10 -9.31 2.67 -3.27
N ARG A 11 -10.00 1.53 -3.17
CA ARG A 11 -10.03 0.51 -4.21
C ARG A 11 -10.87 0.95 -5.41
N ASP A 12 -10.43 0.59 -6.61
CA ASP A 12 -11.27 0.70 -7.79
C ASP A 12 -12.50 -0.21 -7.64
N SER A 13 -13.64 0.20 -8.19
CA SER A 13 -14.90 -0.53 -8.04
C SER A 13 -14.85 -1.94 -8.64
N SER A 14 -14.11 -2.12 -9.72
CA SER A 14 -13.95 -3.39 -10.44
C SER A 14 -12.51 -3.87 -10.40
N PRO A 15 -12.27 -5.20 -10.31
CA PRO A 15 -10.92 -5.73 -10.38
C PRO A 15 -10.38 -5.62 -11.81
N THR A 16 -9.05 -5.58 -11.94
CA THR A 16 -8.36 -5.57 -13.23
C THR A 16 -7.83 -6.97 -13.51
N THR A 17 -8.23 -7.57 -14.63
CA THR A 17 -7.74 -8.89 -15.05
C THR A 17 -6.93 -8.79 -16.33
N HIS A 18 -5.72 -9.35 -16.33
CA HIS A 18 -4.91 -9.50 -17.53
C HIS A 18 -4.14 -10.81 -17.47
N ASN A 19 -4.14 -11.59 -18.56
CA ASN A 19 -3.51 -12.92 -18.64
C ASN A 19 -3.87 -13.85 -17.46
N SER A 20 -5.15 -13.88 -17.09
CA SER A 20 -5.68 -14.66 -15.96
C SER A 20 -5.15 -14.24 -14.57
N ILE A 21 -4.42 -13.12 -14.48
CA ILE A 21 -3.99 -12.52 -13.23
C ILE A 21 -4.98 -11.42 -12.88
N THR A 22 -5.65 -11.57 -11.74
CA THR A 22 -6.65 -10.61 -11.25
C THR A 22 -6.09 -9.80 -10.10
N ALA A 23 -6.12 -8.48 -10.26
CA ALA A 23 -5.64 -7.48 -9.33
C ALA A 23 -6.78 -6.62 -8.79
N ARG A 24 -6.58 -6.05 -7.61
CA ARG A 24 -7.32 -4.87 -7.18
C ARG A 24 -6.41 -3.64 -7.35
N MET A 25 -6.76 -2.78 -8.30
CA MET A 25 -6.17 -1.46 -8.42
C MET A 25 -6.83 -0.49 -7.42
N GLY A 26 -6.18 0.63 -7.18
CA GLY A 26 -6.74 1.72 -6.41
C GLY A 26 -5.82 2.92 -6.36
N THR A 27 -6.11 3.79 -5.40
CA THR A 27 -5.29 4.96 -5.08
C THR A 27 -4.94 5.01 -3.60
N PHE A 28 -3.87 5.72 -3.28
CA PHE A 28 -3.62 6.16 -1.91
C PHE A 28 -3.59 7.68 -1.82
N SER A 29 -3.96 8.19 -0.64
CA SER A 29 -3.77 9.58 -0.25
C SER A 29 -3.24 9.64 1.18
N CYS A 30 -2.15 10.38 1.36
CA CYS A 30 -1.52 10.64 2.64
C CYS A 30 -1.86 12.05 3.12
N SER A 31 -2.05 12.21 4.43
CA SER A 31 -2.23 13.50 5.09
C SER A 31 -1.60 13.50 6.48
N GLY A 32 -1.35 14.70 7.04
CA GLY A 32 -0.73 14.89 8.35
C GLY A 32 0.71 15.38 8.23
N VAL A 33 1.70 14.50 8.46
CA VAL A 33 3.13 14.85 8.34
C VAL A 33 3.59 15.16 6.91
N ASN A 34 2.87 14.64 5.92
CA ASN A 34 3.07 14.95 4.51
C ASN A 34 1.73 14.92 3.78
N SER A 35 1.76 15.39 2.53
CA SER A 35 0.67 15.26 1.58
C SER A 35 1.21 14.60 0.32
N SER A 36 0.85 13.34 0.10
CA SER A 36 1.25 12.58 -1.08
C SER A 36 0.09 11.72 -1.57
N SER A 37 0.11 11.36 -2.85
CA SER A 37 -0.89 10.47 -3.44
C SER A 37 -0.30 9.69 -4.60
N GLY A 38 -0.99 8.63 -4.98
CA GLY A 38 -0.60 7.76 -6.08
C GLY A 38 -1.55 6.58 -6.21
N HIS A 39 -1.03 5.51 -6.79
CA HIS A 39 -1.77 4.30 -7.10
C HIS A 39 -1.42 3.16 -6.15
N THR A 40 -2.33 2.21 -6.02
CA THR A 40 -2.12 0.97 -5.27
C THR A 40 -2.44 -0.25 -6.13
N LEU A 41 -1.82 -1.37 -5.76
CA LEU A 41 -2.06 -2.69 -6.33
C LEU A 41 -2.12 -3.72 -5.19
N GLU A 42 -3.17 -4.54 -5.20
CA GLU A 42 -3.33 -5.69 -4.32
C GLU A 42 -3.67 -6.94 -5.17
N ASN A 43 -3.46 -8.12 -4.59
CA ASN A 43 -4.00 -9.35 -5.15
C ASN A 43 -5.50 -9.44 -4.82
N GLU A 44 -6.35 -9.54 -5.84
CA GLU A 44 -7.81 -9.51 -5.68
C GLU A 44 -8.35 -10.64 -4.80
N GLY A 45 -7.77 -11.84 -4.91
CA GLY A 45 -8.19 -13.01 -4.14
C GLY A 45 -7.65 -13.05 -2.71
N GLN A 46 -6.73 -12.15 -2.37
CA GLN A 46 -6.01 -12.18 -1.08
C GLN A 46 -6.00 -10.85 -0.34
N LYS A 47 -6.67 -9.83 -0.88
CA LYS A 47 -6.82 -8.50 -0.30
C LYS A 47 -7.39 -8.57 1.12
N ILE A 48 -6.96 -7.63 1.96
CA ILE A 48 -7.44 -7.56 3.34
C ILE A 48 -8.86 -6.97 3.40
N PRO A 49 -9.62 -7.19 4.49
CA PRO A 49 -10.90 -6.54 4.69
C PRO A 49 -10.79 -5.01 4.61
N THR A 50 -11.86 -4.35 4.18
CA THR A 50 -11.97 -2.90 4.37
C THR A 50 -12.03 -2.57 5.86
N GLY A 51 -11.53 -1.41 6.24
CA GLY A 51 -11.44 -1.01 7.64
C GLY A 51 -10.27 -0.07 7.90
N THR A 52 -10.14 0.32 9.16
CA THR A 52 -9.06 1.19 9.63
C THR A 52 -8.13 0.42 10.54
N TYR A 53 -6.84 0.51 10.26
CA TYR A 53 -5.77 -0.22 10.92
C TYR A 53 -4.75 0.75 11.51
N SER A 54 -4.27 0.45 12.72
CA SER A 54 -3.04 1.06 13.21
C SER A 54 -1.85 0.49 12.44
N ALA A 55 -0.80 1.28 12.26
CA ALA A 55 0.39 0.82 11.57
C ALA A 55 1.68 1.40 12.16
N PHE A 56 2.79 0.75 11.83
CA PHE A 56 4.13 1.21 12.22
C PHE A 56 5.12 1.02 11.07
N VAL A 57 6.24 1.73 11.15
CA VAL A 57 7.34 1.59 10.19
C VAL A 57 8.22 0.41 10.58
N ARG A 58 8.43 -0.53 9.66
CA ARG A 58 9.44 -1.58 9.78
C ARG A 58 10.68 -1.20 8.97
N ARG A 59 11.85 -1.18 9.62
CA ARG A 59 13.16 -0.79 9.03
C ARG A 59 14.19 -1.93 9.02
N ASP A 60 13.73 -3.17 9.10
CA ASP A 60 14.55 -4.38 9.20
C ASP A 60 15.19 -4.82 7.87
N ARG A 61 14.95 -4.10 6.76
CA ARG A 61 15.62 -4.29 5.47
C ARG A 61 15.95 -2.95 4.85
N GLN A 62 16.67 -2.99 3.73
CA GLN A 62 17.12 -1.81 2.98
C GLN A 62 16.01 -0.82 2.66
N MET A 63 14.85 -1.30 2.19
CA MET A 63 13.66 -0.47 1.98
C MET A 63 12.69 -0.60 3.16
N PRO A 64 12.38 0.52 3.87
CA PRO A 64 11.35 0.54 4.90
C PRO A 64 9.97 0.18 4.36
N ARG A 65 9.11 -0.32 5.23
CA ARG A 65 7.72 -0.67 4.94
C ARG A 65 6.81 -0.12 6.02
N ILE A 66 5.53 0.06 5.70
CA ILE A 66 4.50 0.31 6.69
C ILE A 66 3.80 -1.02 6.95
N GLN A 67 3.85 -1.52 8.18
CA GLN A 67 3.19 -2.75 8.55
C GLN A 67 1.90 -2.44 9.31
N LEU A 68 0.79 -3.03 8.85
CA LEU A 68 -0.52 -2.92 9.50
C LEU A 68 -0.55 -3.84 10.73
N GLN A 69 -1.27 -3.39 11.76
CA GLN A 69 -1.51 -4.13 12.99
C GLN A 69 -2.94 -4.66 13.02
N ASP A 70 -3.12 -5.80 13.69
CA ASP A 70 -4.43 -6.39 14.00
C ASP A 70 -5.33 -6.63 12.78
N VAL A 71 -4.73 -6.97 11.64
CA VAL A 71 -5.50 -7.35 10.44
C VAL A 71 -6.21 -8.70 10.71
N PRO A 72 -7.54 -8.78 10.57
CA PRO A 72 -8.28 -10.01 10.87
C PRO A 72 -7.75 -11.23 10.10
N GLY A 73 -7.36 -12.27 10.85
CA GLY A 73 -6.92 -13.55 10.30
C GLY A 73 -5.59 -13.50 9.52
N ARG A 74 -4.83 -12.40 9.61
CA ARG A 74 -3.57 -12.21 8.88
C ARG A 74 -2.51 -11.54 9.75
N THR A 75 -1.26 -11.89 9.51
CA THR A 75 -0.10 -11.24 10.13
C THR A 75 0.82 -10.70 9.04
N GLU A 76 1.69 -9.76 9.41
CA GLU A 76 2.73 -9.21 8.52
C GLU A 76 2.22 -8.58 7.20
N ILE A 77 0.99 -8.05 7.21
CA ILE A 77 0.46 -7.28 6.08
C ILE A 77 1.16 -5.93 6.01
N GLN A 78 1.66 -5.59 4.82
CA GLN A 78 2.53 -4.44 4.62
C GLN A 78 2.10 -3.61 3.41
N ILE A 79 2.35 -2.30 3.49
CA ILE A 79 2.54 -1.42 2.33
C ILE A 79 4.04 -1.38 2.08
N HIS A 80 4.47 -1.87 0.91
CA HIS A 80 5.88 -1.98 0.59
C HIS A 80 6.15 -1.81 -0.90
N THR A 81 7.40 -1.53 -1.25
CA THR A 81 7.85 -1.47 -2.64
C THR A 81 7.67 -2.80 -3.35
N GLY A 82 7.12 -2.77 -4.55
CA GLY A 82 6.89 -3.90 -5.43
C GLY A 82 6.10 -3.42 -6.64
N ASN A 83 6.03 -4.23 -7.70
CA ASN A 83 5.48 -3.78 -8.98
C ASN A 83 4.35 -4.69 -9.48
N TRP A 84 4.44 -6.02 -9.37
CA TRP A 84 3.44 -6.94 -9.93
C TRP A 84 2.59 -7.64 -8.86
N VAL A 85 1.34 -7.96 -9.21
CA VAL A 85 0.38 -8.67 -8.33
C VAL A 85 0.91 -10.02 -7.85
N LYS A 86 1.58 -10.74 -8.74
CA LYS A 86 2.14 -12.06 -8.43
C LYS A 86 3.20 -12.02 -7.33
N ASP A 87 3.75 -10.84 -7.06
CA ASP A 87 4.77 -10.63 -6.03
C ASP A 87 4.15 -10.37 -4.64
N VAL A 88 2.81 -10.34 -4.53
CA VAL A 88 2.12 -10.04 -3.26
C VAL A 88 1.06 -11.06 -2.87
N THR A 89 1.09 -11.42 -1.59
CA THR A 89 0.11 -12.26 -0.90
C THR A 89 -0.59 -11.43 0.17
N GLY A 90 -1.53 -10.57 -0.24
CA GLY A 90 -2.32 -9.71 0.67
C GLY A 90 -1.67 -8.38 1.09
N CYS A 91 -0.42 -8.12 0.71
CA CYS A 91 0.20 -6.80 0.83
C CYS A 91 -0.34 -5.79 -0.20
N ILE A 92 -0.03 -4.52 0.02
CA ILE A 92 -0.43 -3.40 -0.85
C ILE A 92 0.83 -2.78 -1.44
N LEU A 93 0.91 -2.69 -2.77
CA LEU A 93 2.04 -2.06 -3.46
C LEU A 93 1.67 -0.62 -3.85
N PRO A 94 2.41 0.40 -3.40
CA PRO A 94 2.20 1.77 -3.85
C PRO A 94 2.98 2.03 -5.16
N GLY A 95 2.50 2.97 -5.96
CA GLY A 95 3.22 3.49 -7.12
C GLY A 95 2.80 4.90 -7.51
N THR A 96 3.58 5.54 -8.36
CA THR A 96 3.24 6.87 -8.91
C THR A 96 2.49 6.78 -10.24
N GLY A 97 2.32 5.57 -10.76
CA GLY A 97 1.59 5.27 -11.98
C GLY A 97 1.21 3.80 -12.05
N THR A 98 0.52 3.43 -13.11
CA THR A 98 0.03 2.06 -13.36
C THR A 98 0.38 1.65 -14.78
N ALA A 99 0.59 0.36 -15.00
CA ALA A 99 0.78 -0.22 -16.32
C ALA A 99 0.20 -1.64 -16.37
N THR A 100 0.23 -2.25 -17.54
CA THR A 100 -0.14 -3.66 -17.74
C THR A 100 0.76 -4.24 -18.82
N ASP A 101 1.33 -5.41 -18.55
CA ASP A 101 2.14 -6.17 -19.51
C ASP A 101 1.80 -7.67 -19.42
N GLU A 102 2.59 -8.51 -20.10
CA GLU A 102 2.41 -9.96 -20.11
C GLU A 102 2.35 -10.61 -18.71
N LYS A 103 2.94 -9.97 -17.68
CA LYS A 103 2.98 -10.44 -16.29
C LYS A 103 1.78 -9.94 -15.47
N GLY A 104 0.86 -9.20 -16.08
CA GLY A 104 -0.39 -8.72 -15.48
C GLY A 104 -0.38 -7.23 -15.13
N PRO A 105 -1.40 -6.78 -14.38
CA PRO A 105 -1.48 -5.40 -13.90
C PRO A 105 -0.32 -5.08 -12.95
N MET A 106 0.15 -3.84 -13.00
CA MET A 106 1.27 -3.39 -12.18
C MET A 106 1.17 -1.92 -11.78
N VAL A 107 1.87 -1.58 -10.70
CA VAL A 107 2.22 -0.19 -10.35
C VAL A 107 3.65 0.13 -10.80
N THR A 108 3.90 1.40 -11.10
CA THR A 108 5.23 1.90 -11.51
C THR A 108 5.82 2.81 -10.44
N ASN A 109 7.15 2.90 -10.41
CA ASN A 109 7.92 3.75 -9.49
C ASN A 109 7.58 3.54 -7.99
N SER A 110 7.43 2.29 -7.55
CA SER A 110 7.01 1.97 -6.19
C SER A 110 7.95 2.50 -5.09
N GLY A 111 9.26 2.49 -5.34
CA GLY A 111 10.25 3.11 -4.44
C GLY A 111 10.02 4.61 -4.24
N ALA A 112 9.72 5.35 -5.32
CA ALA A 112 9.44 6.78 -5.24
C ALA A 112 8.13 7.05 -4.49
N ALA A 113 7.10 6.24 -4.74
CA ALA A 113 5.83 6.34 -4.01
C ALA A 113 6.02 6.06 -2.51
N MET A 114 6.77 5.01 -2.16
CA MET A 114 7.08 4.68 -0.77
C MET A 114 7.87 5.79 -0.08
N ASN A 115 8.87 6.37 -0.76
CA ASN A 115 9.64 7.49 -0.21
C ASN A 115 8.74 8.70 0.08
N LYS A 116 7.82 9.04 -0.83
CA LYS A 116 6.85 10.13 -0.63
C LYS A 116 5.87 9.84 0.51
N MET A 117 5.36 8.60 0.63
CA MET A 117 4.50 8.21 1.75
C MET A 117 5.20 8.40 3.10
N MET A 118 6.50 8.15 3.16
CA MET A 118 7.31 8.12 4.38
C MET A 118 7.96 9.47 4.72
N GLU A 119 7.78 10.49 3.88
CA GLU A 119 8.36 11.82 4.11
C GLU A 119 7.82 12.42 5.44
N GLY A 120 8.71 12.89 6.30
CA GLY A 120 8.33 13.44 7.60
C GLY A 120 7.89 12.40 8.66
N VAL A 121 7.86 11.10 8.32
CA VAL A 121 7.60 10.02 9.29
C VAL A 121 8.85 9.77 10.12
N VAL A 122 8.75 10.01 11.42
CA VAL A 122 9.82 9.80 12.41
C VAL A 122 9.36 8.81 13.48
N ASP A 123 10.28 8.38 14.35
CA ASP A 123 9.93 7.50 15.45
C ASP A 123 8.88 8.16 16.37
N GLY A 124 7.82 7.42 16.69
CA GLY A 124 6.67 7.93 17.45
C GLY A 124 5.59 8.61 16.60
N THR A 125 5.77 8.76 15.28
CA THR A 125 4.67 9.16 14.39
C THR A 125 3.56 8.11 14.45
N LYS A 126 2.33 8.54 14.78
CA LYS A 126 1.14 7.68 14.74
C LYS A 126 0.70 7.47 13.30
N ILE A 127 0.61 6.21 12.84
CA ILE A 127 0.20 5.90 11.47
C ILE A 127 -1.16 5.20 11.51
N THR A 128 -2.10 5.70 10.72
CA THR A 128 -3.43 5.11 10.53
C THR A 128 -3.63 4.83 9.05
N VAL A 129 -4.07 3.62 8.71
CA VAL A 129 -4.35 3.20 7.34
C VAL A 129 -5.83 2.84 7.24
N THR A 130 -6.58 3.56 6.43
CA THR A 130 -7.97 3.25 6.11
C THR A 130 -8.05 2.66 4.72
N VAL A 131 -8.62 1.47 4.60
CA VAL A 131 -8.86 0.78 3.33
C VAL A 131 -10.36 0.76 3.07
N MET A 132 -10.77 1.33 1.93
CA MET A 132 -12.16 1.44 1.49
C MET A 132 -12.35 0.85 0.09
#